data_AF-A0AA48KEK7-F1
#
_entry.id   AF-A0AA48KEK7-F1
#
_cell.length_a   1.000
_cell.length_b   1.000
_cell.length_c   1.000
_cell.angle_alpha   90.00
_cell.angle_beta   90.00
_cell.angle_gamma   90.00
#
_symmetry.space_group_name_H-M   'P 1'
#
loop_
_entity.id
_entity.type
_entity.pdbx_description
1 polymer ?
#
loop_
_entity_poly.entity_id
_entity_poly.type
_entity_poly.pdbx_seq_one_letter_code
_entity_poly.pdbx_strand_id
1 'polypeptide(L)'
;MSRICELTGKGRQVGHNVSHANNKTKRVFLPNLQNVTLMSEKLERSFKFRVSTHGLRSVEHNGGLDNWLLKTSDDKLSANALKVKRELKKAVAAA
;
A
#
# COMPACT_ATOMS: atom_id res chain seq x y z
N MET A 1 7.86 -13.63 5.75
CA MET A 1 7.15 -12.57 4.99
C MET A 1 7.32 -11.22 5.70
N SER A 2 7.80 -10.19 5.00
CA SER A 2 7.84 -8.81 5.51
C SER A 2 6.41 -8.27 5.66
N ARG A 3 5.99 -7.82 6.85
CA ARG A 3 4.64 -7.24 7.08
C ARG A 3 4.62 -5.77 6.64
N ILE A 4 4.68 -5.56 5.32
CA ILE A 4 4.71 -4.24 4.68
C ILE A 4 3.51 -4.13 3.72
N CYS A 5 2.88 -2.97 3.70
CA CYS A 5 1.84 -2.63 2.74
C CYS A 5 2.42 -2.37 1.36
N GLU A 6 1.86 -3.01 0.33
CA GLU A 6 2.41 -2.96 -1.03
C GLU A 6 2.18 -1.63 -1.77
N LEU A 7 1.18 -0.85 -1.37
CA LEU A 7 0.82 0.42 -2.02
C LEU A 7 1.36 1.66 -1.31
N THR A 8 1.70 1.55 -0.02
CA THR A 8 2.09 2.71 0.81
C THR A 8 3.42 2.54 1.54
N GLY A 9 4.01 1.35 1.50
CA GLY A 9 5.27 1.05 2.21
C GLY A 9 5.13 0.99 3.73
N LYS A 10 3.93 1.12 4.31
CA LYS A 10 3.71 1.06 5.77
C LYS A 10 4.18 -0.29 6.33
N GLY A 11 5.21 -0.25 7.16
CA GLY A 11 5.82 -1.42 7.80
C GLY A 11 5.51 -1.54 9.30
N ARG A 12 6.20 -2.47 9.96
CA ARG A 12 6.19 -2.58 11.43
C ARG A 12 6.87 -1.36 12.05
N GLN A 13 6.35 -0.92 13.19
CA GLN A 13 7.03 0.08 14.03
C GLN A 13 7.44 -0.59 15.35
N VAL A 14 8.64 -0.30 15.83
CA VAL A 14 9.11 -0.77 17.14
C VAL A 14 8.97 0.39 18.12
N GLY A 15 8.44 0.13 19.30
CA GLY A 15 8.34 1.13 20.35
C GLY A 15 8.17 0.48 21.73
N HIS A 16 7.56 1.23 22.65
CA HIS A 16 7.35 0.78 24.02
C HIS A 16 5.88 0.89 24.42
N ASN A 17 5.39 -0.04 25.24
CA ASN A 17 4.25 0.23 26.12
C ASN A 17 4.80 0.96 27.35
N VAL A 18 4.24 2.12 27.66
CA VAL A 18 4.60 2.92 28.83
C VAL A 18 3.45 2.80 29.83
N SER A 19 3.72 2.29 31.04
CA SER A 19 2.73 2.26 32.10
C SER A 19 2.52 3.65 32.73
N HIS A 20 1.49 3.80 33.56
CA HIS A 20 1.28 5.04 34.32
C HIS A 20 2.48 5.40 35.22
N ALA A 21 3.19 4.40 35.74
CA ALA A 21 4.44 4.56 36.48
C ALA A 21 5.70 4.74 35.58
N ASN A 22 5.51 4.97 34.27
CA ASN A 22 6.57 5.10 33.27
C ASN A 22 7.47 3.86 33.06
N ASN A 23 7.01 2.66 33.45
CA ASN A 23 7.72 1.43 33.13
C ASN A 23 7.59 1.13 31.64
N LYS A 24 8.73 1.00 30.93
CA LYS A 24 8.78 0.82 29.49
C LYS A 24 9.04 -0.64 29.12
N THR A 25 8.09 -1.29 28.46
CA THR A 25 8.27 -2.64 27.89
C THR A 25 8.31 -2.58 26.37
N LYS A 26 9.21 -3.32 25.71
CA LYS A 26 9.33 -3.30 24.24
C LYS A 26 8.08 -3.92 23.60
N ARG A 27 7.55 -3.28 22.56
CA ARG A 27 6.43 -3.78 21.74
C ARG A 27 6.66 -3.50 20.26
N VAL A 28 6.10 -4.35 19.42
CA VAL A 28 6.01 -4.14 17.97
C VAL A 28 4.58 -3.76 17.60
N PHE A 29 4.41 -2.65 16.89
CA PHE A 29 3.15 -2.22 16.29
C PHE A 29 3.09 -2.74 14.85
N LEU A 30 2.05 -3.53 14.57
CA LEU A 30 1.84 -4.14 13.27
C LEU A 30 0.75 -3.39 12.50
N PRO A 31 0.96 -3.10 11.20
CA PRO A 31 -0.11 -2.57 10.37
C PRO A 31 -1.20 -3.63 10.17
N ASN A 32 -2.46 -3.19 10.11
CA ASN A 32 -3.59 -4.04 9.71
C ASN A 32 -3.51 -4.26 8.20
N LEU A 33 -3.02 -5.44 7.79
CA LEU A 33 -2.84 -5.84 6.41
C LEU A 33 -3.95 -6.79 5.98
N GLN A 34 -4.60 -6.49 4.86
CA GLN A 34 -5.66 -7.28 4.26
C GLN A 34 -5.27 -7.66 2.83
N ASN A 35 -5.63 -8.87 2.42
CA ASN A 35 -5.49 -9.31 1.03
C ASN A 35 -6.74 -8.84 0.27
N VAL A 36 -6.55 -7.93 -0.67
CA VAL A 36 -7.65 -7.31 -1.42
C VAL A 36 -7.35 -7.41 -2.91
N THR A 37 -8.40 -7.63 -3.69
CA THR A 37 -8.34 -7.56 -5.15
C THR A 37 -8.81 -6.16 -5.58
N LEU A 38 -7.96 -5.44 -6.30
CA LEU A 38 -8.29 -4.13 -6.87
C LEU A 38 -8.36 -4.25 -8.39
N MET A 39 -9.38 -3.66 -8.98
CA MET A 39 -9.55 -3.60 -10.43
C MET A 39 -8.86 -2.35 -10.98
N SER A 40 -8.15 -2.51 -12.10
CA SER A 40 -7.66 -1.40 -12.92
C SER A 40 -8.61 -1.22 -14.09
N GLU A 41 -9.12 0.00 -14.27
CA GLU A 41 -10.04 0.32 -15.36
C GLU A 41 -9.28 0.43 -16.68
N LYS A 42 -8.09 1.05 -16.67
CA LYS A 42 -7.28 1.24 -17.89
C LYS A 42 -6.66 -0.05 -18.42
N LEU A 43 -6.41 -1.02 -17.55
CA LEU A 43 -5.84 -2.32 -17.94
C LEU A 43 -6.89 -3.43 -18.02
N GLU A 44 -8.14 -3.17 -17.64
CA GLU A 44 -9.25 -4.14 -17.54
C GLU A 44 -8.88 -5.43 -16.79
N ARG A 45 -8.00 -5.32 -15.78
CA ARG A 45 -7.42 -6.46 -15.06
C ARG A 45 -7.56 -6.31 -13.55
N SER A 46 -7.73 -7.45 -12.90
CA SER A 46 -7.76 -7.57 -11.44
C SER A 46 -6.37 -7.88 -10.89
N PHE A 47 -5.95 -7.14 -9.87
CA PHE A 47 -4.68 -7.35 -9.19
C PHE A 47 -4.90 -7.63 -7.71
N LYS A 48 -4.31 -8.72 -7.22
CA LYS A 48 -4.31 -9.05 -5.80
C LYS A 48 -3.13 -8.36 -5.13
N PHE A 49 -3.43 -7.53 -4.13
CA PHE A 49 -2.42 -6.86 -3.32
C PHE A 49 -2.65 -7.11 -1.84
N ARG A 50 -1.58 -7.04 -1.06
CA ARG A 50 -1.67 -6.98 0.39
C ARG A 50 -1.54 -5.54 0.87
N VAL A 51 -2.66 -4.97 1.25
CA VAL A 51 -2.81 -3.53 1.47
C VAL A 51 -3.17 -3.26 2.93
N SER A 52 -2.70 -2.14 3.46
CA SER A 52 -3.16 -1.66 4.77
C SER A 52 -4.52 -0.99 4.63
N THR A 53 -5.37 -1.05 5.66
CA THR A 53 -6.70 -0.41 5.63
C THR A 53 -6.63 1.09 5.32
N HIS A 54 -5.60 1.78 5.80
CA HIS A 54 -5.35 3.17 5.43
C HIS A 54 -5.00 3.34 3.95
N GLY A 55 -4.16 2.45 3.40
CA GLY A 55 -3.84 2.47 1.97
C GLY A 55 -5.07 2.25 1.10
N LEU A 56 -5.97 1.34 1.51
CA LEU A 56 -7.23 1.11 0.82
C LEU A 56 -8.10 2.38 0.80
N ARG A 57 -8.24 3.05 1.95
CA ARG A 57 -8.97 4.33 2.04
C ARG A 57 -8.38 5.42 1.15
N SER A 58 -7.06 5.50 1.04
CA SER A 58 -6.39 6.48 0.16
C SER A 58 -6.61 6.19 -1.32
N VAL A 59 -6.63 4.91 -1.72
CA VAL A 59 -6.92 4.51 -3.11
C VAL A 59 -8.34 4.93 -3.49
N GLU A 60 -9.33 4.63 -2.64
CA GLU A 60 -10.72 5.02 -2.86
C GLU A 60 -10.89 6.54 -2.91
N HIS A 61 -10.25 7.27 -1.98
CA HIS A 61 -10.31 8.74 -1.96
C HIS A 61 -9.74 9.37 -3.23
N ASN A 62 -8.74 8.74 -3.84
CA ASN A 62 -8.15 9.21 -5.08
C ASN A 62 -8.90 8.71 -6.33
N GLY A 63 -10.06 8.06 -6.18
CA GLY A 63 -10.86 7.60 -7.31
C GLY A 63 -10.26 6.38 -8.00
N GLY A 64 -9.75 5.42 -7.22
CA GLY A 64 -9.36 4.10 -7.71
C GLY A 64 -7.85 3.87 -7.86
N LEU A 65 -7.50 2.64 -8.22
CA LEU A 65 -6.12 2.15 -8.29
C LEU A 65 -5.27 2.96 -9.28
N ASP A 66 -5.80 3.22 -10.47
CA ASP A 66 -5.04 3.80 -11.57
C ASP A 66 -4.60 5.23 -11.28
N ASN A 67 -5.54 6.06 -10.79
CA ASN A 67 -5.23 7.45 -10.42
C ASN A 67 -4.26 7.51 -9.23
N TRP A 68 -4.42 6.60 -8.26
CA TRP A 68 -3.49 6.50 -7.13
C TRP A 68 -2.07 6.13 -7.59
N LEU A 69 -1.92 5.13 -8.45
CA LEU A 69 -0.62 4.67 -8.94
C LEU A 69 0.09 5.72 -9.79
N LEU A 70 -0.66 6.50 -10.58
CA LEU A 70 -0.08 7.60 -11.38
C LEU A 70 0.46 8.73 -10.49
N LYS A 71 -0.25 9.08 -9.40
CA LYS A 71 0.14 10.15 -8.47
C LYS A 71 1.24 9.76 -7.48
N THR A 72 1.28 8.49 -7.06
CA THR A 72 2.18 8.02 -5.99
C THR A 72 3.62 7.93 -6.49
N SER A 73 4.61 8.24 -5.64
CA SER A 73 6.04 8.08 -5.97
C SER A 73 6.47 6.61 -6.00
N ASP A 74 7.52 6.31 -6.77
CA ASP A 74 7.99 4.93 -6.99
C ASP A 74 8.56 4.28 -5.70
N ASP A 75 9.13 5.09 -4.80
CA ASP A 75 9.77 4.61 -3.56
C ASP A 75 8.80 3.95 -2.57
N LYS A 76 7.51 4.31 -2.64
CA LYS A 76 6.48 3.81 -1.71
C LYS A 76 5.84 2.50 -2.18
N LEU A 77 6.09 2.12 -3.44
CA LEU A 77 5.43 1.00 -4.11
C LEU A 77 6.28 -0.27 -4.00
N SER A 78 5.61 -1.40 -3.81
CA SER A 78 6.27 -2.70 -3.91
C SER A 78 6.69 -3.02 -5.35
N ALA A 79 7.58 -4.00 -5.53
CA ALA A 79 7.99 -4.45 -6.86
C ALA A 79 6.79 -4.85 -7.76
N ASN A 80 5.74 -5.44 -7.18
CA ASN A 80 4.52 -5.78 -7.92
C ASN A 80 3.73 -4.53 -8.33
N ALA A 81 3.56 -3.58 -7.41
CA ALA A 81 2.86 -2.33 -7.70
C ALA A 81 3.62 -1.46 -8.72
N LEU A 82 4.96 -1.49 -8.70
CA LEU A 82 5.81 -0.84 -9.70
C LEU A 82 5.64 -1.45 -11.09
N LYS A 83 5.49 -2.77 -11.21
CA LYS A 83 5.20 -3.42 -12.49
C LYS A 83 3.87 -2.92 -13.07
N VAL A 84 2.81 -2.91 -12.26
CA VAL A 84 1.49 -2.41 -12.69
C VAL A 84 1.56 -0.93 -13.07
N LYS A 85 2.28 -0.11 -12.31
CA LYS A 85 2.48 1.31 -12.66
C LYS A 85 3.20 1.50 -14.00
N ARG A 86 4.21 0.68 -14.30
CA ARG A 86 4.91 0.72 -15.61
C ARG A 86 3.99 0.30 -16.74
N GLU A 87 3.17 -0.73 -16.55
CA GLU A 87 2.17 -1.16 -17.53
C GLU A 87 1.12 -0.06 -17.77
N LEU A 88 0.62 0.57 -16.71
CA LEU A 88 -0.28 1.72 -16.80
C LEU A 88 0.33 2.89 -17.56
N LYS A 89 1.58 3.25 -17.26
CA LYS A 89 2.27 4.33 -17.98
C LYS A 89 2.40 4.03 -19.48
N LYS A 90 2.69 2.78 -19.85
CA LYS A 90 2.76 2.36 -21.26
C LYS A 90 1.38 2.43 -21.93
N ALA A 91 0.33 1.93 -21.28
CA ALA A 91 -1.03 1.99 -21.80
C ALA A 91 -1.52 3.43 -21.99
N VAL A 92 -1.20 4.33 -21.06
CA VAL A 92 -1.52 5.76 -21.16
C VAL A 92 -0.74 6.47 -22.28
N ALA A 93 0.50 6.04 -22.57
CA ALA A 93 1.30 6.64 -23.64
C ALA A 93 0.95 6.11 -25.04
N ALA A 94 0.30 4.94 -25.12
CA ALA A 94 -0.14 4.33 -26.37
C ALA A 94 -1.54 4.81 -26.81
N ALA A 95 -2.29 5.44 -25.90
CA ALA A 95 -3.56 6.11 -26.15
C ALA A 95 -3.35 7.59 -26.42
#